data_AF-A0A9P9FT42-F1
#
_entry.id   AF-A0A9P9FT42-F1
#
_cell.length_a   1.000
_cell.length_b   1.000
_cell.length_c   1.000
_cell.angle_alpha   90.00
_cell.angle_beta   90.00
_cell.angle_gamma   90.00
#
_symmetry.space_group_name_H-M   'P 1'
#
loop_
_entity.id
_entity.type
_entity.pdbx_description
1 polymer ?
#
loop_
_entity_poly.entity_id
_entity_poly.type
_entity_poly.pdbx_seq_one_letter_code
_entity_poly.pdbx_strand_id
1 'polypeptide(L)'
;MLNSLDDTLDLTIDPADVRLIPSEEDPYRWKWSSEKEYLFEKHLSKLSVGPLMELCKGVGTSFQAVRPSVEASKKPWNEIQDLRDEISKLREERSEIMQLAKKERSETILAKRHSGKYKREYHELRRKYHKQQQLLARYKGLMTDLLRDSESIESPSLPRRYDTY
;
A
#
# COMPACT_ATOMS: atom_id res chain seq x y z
N MET A 1 -58.96 -1.66 26.32
CA MET A 1 -58.57 -2.38 25.09
C MET A 1 -57.25 -3.08 25.38
N LEU A 2 -57.31 -4.38 25.69
CA LEU A 2 -56.14 -5.24 25.91
C LEU A 2 -55.95 -6.03 24.62
N ASN A 3 -55.01 -5.61 23.78
CA ASN A 3 -54.70 -6.32 22.54
C ASN A 3 -53.38 -7.08 22.69
N SER A 4 -53.46 -8.38 22.39
CA SER A 4 -52.40 -9.31 21.99
C SER A 4 -51.48 -9.86 23.08
N LEU A 5 -51.91 -10.98 23.66
CA LEU A 5 -51.08 -11.93 24.43
C LEU A 5 -51.01 -13.28 23.71
N ASP A 6 -51.04 -13.27 22.38
CA ASP A 6 -51.11 -14.48 21.52
C ASP A 6 -49.88 -14.68 20.61
N ASP A 7 -48.82 -13.87 20.74
CA ASP A 7 -47.63 -13.93 19.87
C ASP A 7 -46.42 -14.68 20.47
N THR A 8 -46.55 -15.29 21.65
CA THR A 8 -45.51 -16.19 22.17
C THR A 8 -45.74 -17.60 21.64
N LEU A 9 -45.17 -17.86 20.46
CA LEU A 9 -45.07 -19.18 19.84
C LEU A 9 -44.75 -20.28 20.87
N ASP A 10 -45.61 -21.31 20.94
CA ASP A 10 -45.46 -22.56 21.70
C ASP A 10 -44.11 -23.24 21.43
N LEU A 11 -43.10 -22.86 22.21
CA LEU A 11 -41.84 -23.56 22.37
C LEU A 11 -41.82 -24.10 23.79
N THR A 12 -42.37 -25.30 23.97
CA THR A 12 -42.29 -26.03 25.24
C THR A 12 -40.91 -26.67 25.32
N ILE A 13 -39.97 -25.98 25.98
CA ILE A 13 -38.61 -26.45 26.23
C ILE A 13 -38.49 -26.69 27.73
N ASP A 14 -37.92 -27.83 28.11
CA ASP A 14 -37.59 -28.09 29.51
C ASP A 14 -36.59 -27.01 29.99
N PRO A 15 -36.84 -26.32 31.11
CA PRO A 15 -35.88 -25.38 31.69
C PRO A 15 -34.46 -25.95 31.85
N ALA A 16 -34.31 -27.26 32.05
CA ALA A 16 -33.01 -27.91 32.14
C ALA A 16 -32.24 -27.94 30.80
N ASP A 17 -32.96 -27.89 29.68
CA ASP A 17 -32.41 -27.89 28.33
C ASP A 17 -32.18 -26.47 27.79
N VAL A 18 -32.56 -25.44 28.55
CA VAL A 18 -32.30 -24.04 28.19
C VAL A 18 -30.85 -23.69 28.50
N ARG A 19 -30.15 -23.29 27.45
CA ARG A 19 -28.74 -22.88 27.41
C ARG A 19 -28.66 -21.41 27.03
N LEU A 20 -27.78 -20.69 27.72
CA LEU A 20 -27.51 -19.31 27.34
C LEU A 20 -26.88 -19.20 25.95
N ILE A 21 -26.05 -20.18 25.57
CA ILE A 21 -25.48 -20.32 24.23
C ILE A 21 -26.02 -21.63 23.64
N PRO A 22 -27.09 -21.58 22.82
CA PRO A 22 -27.68 -22.76 22.21
C PRO A 22 -26.74 -23.38 21.16
N SER A 23 -26.72 -24.71 21.10
CA SER A 23 -26.06 -25.49 20.06
C SER A 23 -26.86 -25.48 18.75
N GLU A 24 -26.28 -26.01 17.67
CA GLU A 24 -26.99 -26.07 16.38
C GLU A 24 -28.25 -26.96 16.46
N GLU A 25 -28.19 -28.01 17.28
CA GLU A 25 -29.24 -29.00 17.49
C GLU A 25 -30.39 -28.51 18.38
N ASP A 26 -30.20 -27.40 19.12
CA ASP A 26 -31.23 -26.90 20.03
C ASP A 26 -32.42 -26.32 19.25
N PRO A 27 -33.67 -26.55 19.70
CA PRO A 27 -34.88 -26.21 18.95
C PRO A 27 -35.22 -24.70 18.96
N TYR A 28 -34.34 -23.86 19.50
CA TYR A 28 -34.52 -22.42 19.63
C TYR A 28 -33.21 -21.66 19.44
N ARG A 29 -33.34 -20.37 19.15
CA ARG A 29 -32.28 -19.37 19.20
C ARG A 29 -32.76 -18.20 20.04
N TRP A 30 -31.83 -17.47 20.63
CA TRP A 30 -32.18 -16.22 21.28
C TRP A 30 -32.33 -15.11 20.24
N LYS A 31 -33.39 -14.33 20.35
CA LYS A 31 -33.56 -13.05 19.70
C LYS A 31 -33.35 -11.98 20.76
N TRP A 32 -32.32 -11.15 20.62
CA TRP A 32 -31.98 -10.08 21.56
C TRP A 32 -31.87 -8.74 20.83
N SER A 33 -32.06 -7.65 21.57
CA SER A 33 -31.67 -6.31 21.12
C SER A 33 -30.14 -6.16 21.08
N SER A 34 -29.60 -5.40 20.13
CA SER A 34 -28.14 -5.19 20.00
C SER A 34 -27.46 -4.71 21.29
N GLU A 35 -28.16 -3.96 22.14
CA GLU A 35 -27.65 -3.48 23.44
C GLU A 35 -27.36 -4.61 24.45
N LYS A 36 -27.90 -5.81 24.24
CA LYS A 36 -27.80 -6.95 25.16
C LYS A 36 -27.01 -8.13 24.61
N GLU A 37 -26.36 -7.97 23.45
CA GLU A 37 -25.57 -9.01 22.79
C GLU A 37 -24.44 -9.54 23.68
N TYR A 38 -23.79 -8.66 24.46
CA TYR A 38 -22.69 -9.03 25.36
C TYR A 38 -23.07 -10.07 26.42
N LEU A 39 -24.36 -10.22 26.75
CA LEU A 39 -24.84 -11.21 27.71
C LEU A 39 -24.73 -12.64 27.17
N PHE A 40 -24.65 -12.83 25.85
CA PHE A 40 -24.65 -14.12 25.17
C PHE A 40 -23.26 -14.55 24.66
N GLU A 41 -22.21 -13.77 24.94
CA GLU A 41 -20.84 -14.09 24.50
C GLU A 41 -20.18 -15.21 25.32
N LYS A 42 -20.62 -15.40 26.58
CA LYS A 42 -19.99 -16.32 27.54
C LYS A 42 -21.04 -17.22 28.20
N HIS A 43 -20.62 -18.44 28.56
CA HIS A 43 -21.45 -19.34 29.35
C HIS A 43 -21.72 -18.80 30.76
N LEU A 44 -22.86 -19.20 31.36
CA LEU A 44 -23.32 -18.78 32.69
C LEU A 44 -22.23 -18.88 33.77
N SER A 45 -21.42 -19.94 33.77
CA SER A 45 -20.34 -20.17 34.75
C SER A 45 -19.22 -19.13 34.71
N LYS A 46 -19.12 -18.35 33.62
CA LYS A 46 -18.11 -17.29 33.42
C LYS A 46 -18.67 -15.88 33.61
N LEU A 47 -19.97 -15.74 33.89
CA LEU A 47 -20.60 -14.46 34.14
C LEU A 47 -20.46 -14.07 35.61
N SER A 48 -20.26 -12.77 35.86
CA SER A 48 -20.35 -12.21 37.22
C SER A 48 -21.81 -11.98 37.63
N VAL A 49 -22.03 -11.63 38.89
CA VAL A 49 -23.39 -11.43 39.45
C VAL A 49 -24.19 -10.37 38.70
N GLY A 50 -23.54 -9.31 38.21
CA GLY A 50 -24.20 -8.22 37.46
C GLY A 50 -24.90 -8.70 36.18
N PRO A 51 -24.16 -9.26 35.20
CA PRO A 51 -24.75 -9.84 34.00
C PRO A 51 -25.79 -10.94 34.28
N LEU A 52 -25.62 -11.75 35.32
CA LEU A 52 -26.64 -12.74 35.71
C LEU A 52 -27.95 -12.08 36.16
N MET A 53 -27.89 -11.00 36.95
CA MET A 53 -29.07 -10.23 37.33
C MET A 53 -29.75 -9.57 36.11
N GLU A 54 -28.97 -9.11 35.14
CA GLU A 54 -29.51 -8.56 33.91
C GLU A 54 -30.21 -9.63 33.06
N LEU A 55 -29.64 -10.83 32.98
CA LEU A 55 -30.30 -11.96 32.32
C LEU A 55 -31.65 -12.25 32.96
N CYS A 56 -31.72 -12.39 34.29
CA CYS A 56 -32.98 -12.67 34.98
C CYS A 56 -34.06 -11.60 34.74
N LYS A 57 -33.67 -10.33 34.56
CA LYS A 57 -34.60 -9.22 34.30
C LYS A 57 -34.97 -9.06 32.82
N GLY A 58 -34.08 -9.48 31.93
CA GLY A 58 -34.21 -9.22 30.49
C GLY A 58 -35.01 -10.27 29.73
N VAL A 59 -35.18 -11.48 30.27
CA VAL A 59 -35.99 -12.55 29.64
C VAL A 59 -37.42 -12.06 29.42
N GLY A 60 -37.91 -12.22 28.20
CA GLY A 60 -39.27 -11.81 27.79
C GLY A 60 -39.44 -10.31 27.58
N THR A 61 -38.40 -9.50 27.85
CA THR A 61 -38.44 -8.04 27.65
C THR A 61 -37.41 -7.59 26.61
N SER A 62 -36.13 -7.85 26.86
CA SER A 62 -35.02 -7.44 25.98
C SER A 62 -34.58 -8.57 25.06
N PHE A 63 -34.87 -9.81 25.44
CA PHE A 63 -34.56 -10.98 24.64
C PHE A 63 -35.53 -12.13 24.91
N GLN A 64 -35.70 -13.00 23.92
CA GLN A 64 -36.62 -14.13 23.98
C GLN A 64 -36.11 -15.30 23.14
N ALA A 65 -36.50 -16.52 23.51
CA ALA A 65 -36.26 -17.71 22.71
C ALA A 65 -37.24 -17.73 21.52
N VAL A 66 -36.73 -17.97 20.31
CA VAL A 66 -37.49 -18.08 19.06
C VAL A 66 -37.10 -19.33 18.30
N ARG A 67 -37.98 -19.87 17.45
CA ARG A 67 -37.61 -20.97 16.54
C ARG A 67 -36.50 -20.50 15.58
N PRO A 68 -35.46 -21.32 15.32
CA PRO A 68 -34.46 -20.98 14.32
C PRO A 68 -35.16 -20.80 12.96
N SER A 69 -34.98 -19.66 12.30
CA SER A 69 -35.51 -19.49 10.94
C SER A 69 -34.79 -20.46 10.00
N VAL A 70 -35.56 -21.22 9.22
CA VAL A 70 -35.07 -22.13 8.18
C VAL A 70 -34.22 -21.39 7.12
N GLU A 71 -34.38 -20.07 7.00
CA GLU A 71 -33.64 -19.22 6.06
C GLU A 71 -32.20 -18.96 6.51
N ALA A 72 -31.92 -18.91 7.82
CA ALA A 72 -30.57 -18.66 8.35
C ALA A 72 -29.62 -19.84 8.12
N SER A 73 -30.16 -21.05 7.93
CA SER A 73 -29.40 -22.29 7.70
C SER A 73 -29.08 -22.56 6.22
N LYS A 74 -29.55 -21.71 5.28
CA LYS A 74 -29.48 -21.97 3.82
C LYS A 74 -28.60 -21.00 3.05
N LYS A 75 -27.48 -20.51 3.61
CA LYS A 75 -26.44 -19.92 2.75
C LYS A 75 -25.68 -21.07 2.08
N PRO A 76 -25.98 -21.36 0.81
CA PRO A 76 -25.65 -22.64 0.23
C PRO A 76 -24.18 -22.64 -0.16
N TRP A 77 -23.54 -23.78 0.04
CA TRP A 77 -22.19 -24.15 -0.40
C TRP A 77 -21.69 -23.55 -1.73
N ASN A 78 -22.59 -23.20 -2.65
CA ASN A 78 -22.31 -22.51 -3.91
C ASN A 78 -21.62 -21.15 -3.68
N GLU A 79 -22.07 -20.33 -2.72
CA GLU A 79 -21.47 -19.02 -2.45
C GLU A 79 -20.03 -19.17 -1.90
N ILE A 80 -19.79 -20.22 -1.11
CA ILE A 80 -18.46 -20.56 -0.60
C ILE A 80 -17.54 -21.08 -1.72
N GLN A 81 -18.09 -21.86 -2.66
CA GLN A 81 -17.34 -22.38 -3.80
C GLN A 81 -16.98 -21.25 -4.78
N ASP A 82 -17.91 -20.34 -5.07
CA ASP A 82 -17.69 -19.17 -5.91
C ASP A 82 -16.58 -18.28 -5.33
N LEU A 83 -16.64 -18.01 -4.02
CA LEU A 83 -15.59 -17.26 -3.32
C LEU A 83 -14.24 -17.99 -3.34
N ARG A 84 -14.22 -19.32 -3.26
CA ARG A 84 -12.98 -20.11 -3.33
C ARG A 84 -12.35 -20.04 -4.72
N ASP A 85 -13.17 -20.09 -5.77
CA ASP A 85 -12.72 -19.98 -7.14
C ASP A 85 -12.21 -18.57 -7.42
N GLU A 86 -12.88 -17.54 -6.90
CA GLU A 86 -12.44 -16.14 -6.97
C GLU A 86 -11.10 -15.93 -6.25
N ILE A 87 -10.93 -16.47 -5.04
CA ILE A 87 -9.64 -16.44 -4.32
C ILE A 87 -8.54 -17.12 -5.12
N SER A 88 -8.85 -18.21 -5.82
CA SER A 88 -7.87 -18.94 -6.62
C SER A 88 -7.42 -18.13 -7.83
N LYS A 89 -8.37 -17.51 -8.56
CA LYS A 89 -8.06 -16.59 -9.67
C LYS A 89 -7.25 -15.39 -9.22
N LEU A 90 -7.66 -14.72 -8.14
CA LEU A 90 -6.93 -13.55 -7.61
C LEU A 90 -5.50 -13.89 -7.18
N ARG A 91 -5.26 -15.11 -6.68
CA ARG A 91 -3.90 -15.57 -6.34
C ARG A 91 -3.03 -15.76 -7.57
N GLU A 92 -3.59 -16.29 -8.65
CA GLU A 92 -2.90 -16.48 -9.92
C GLU A 92 -2.57 -15.14 -10.58
N GLU A 93 -3.55 -14.24 -10.71
CA GLU A 93 -3.34 -12.88 -11.22
C GLU A 93 -2.28 -12.13 -10.41
N ARG A 94 -2.32 -12.25 -9.07
CA ARG A 94 -1.32 -11.64 -8.19
C ARG A 94 0.08 -12.23 -8.44
N SER A 95 0.19 -13.53 -8.71
CA SER A 95 1.44 -14.18 -9.05
C SER A 95 2.02 -13.64 -10.35
N GLU A 96 1.18 -13.50 -11.38
CA GLU A 96 1.58 -12.95 -12.68
C GLU A 96 2.07 -11.51 -12.56
N ILE A 97 1.30 -10.65 -11.87
CA ILE A 97 1.67 -9.26 -11.60
C ILE A 97 3.02 -9.20 -10.88
N MET A 98 3.25 -10.07 -9.89
CA MET A 98 4.51 -10.12 -9.16
C MET A 98 5.69 -10.50 -10.05
N GLN A 99 5.50 -11.46 -10.98
CA GLN A 99 6.55 -11.83 -11.92
C GLN A 99 6.88 -10.70 -12.90
N LEU A 100 5.87 -10.02 -13.43
CA LEU A 100 6.05 -8.86 -14.31
C LEU A 100 6.80 -7.72 -13.58
N ALA A 101 6.38 -7.38 -12.37
CA ALA A 101 7.05 -6.36 -11.56
C ALA A 101 8.52 -6.72 -11.26
N LYS A 102 8.81 -8.00 -11.03
CA LYS A 102 10.19 -8.49 -10.84
C LYS A 102 11.02 -8.32 -12.11
N LYS A 103 10.46 -8.65 -13.28
CA LYS A 103 11.11 -8.50 -14.58
C LYS A 103 11.41 -7.02 -14.87
N GLU A 104 10.41 -6.15 -14.75
CA GLU A 104 10.56 -4.70 -14.96
C GLU A 104 11.60 -4.08 -14.01
N ARG A 105 11.58 -4.50 -12.73
CA ARG A 105 12.59 -4.06 -11.76
C ARG A 105 14.01 -4.48 -12.18
N SER A 106 14.18 -5.67 -12.74
CA SER A 106 15.48 -6.12 -13.22
C SER A 106 15.97 -5.29 -14.43
N GLU A 107 15.07 -4.97 -15.36
CA GLU A 107 15.35 -4.16 -16.55
C GLU A 107 15.70 -2.72 -16.17
N THR A 108 14.96 -2.10 -15.24
CA THR A 108 15.25 -0.75 -14.76
C THR A 108 16.60 -0.67 -14.05
N ILE A 109 17.01 -1.70 -13.29
CA ILE A 109 18.34 -1.77 -12.68
C ILE A 109 19.43 -1.82 -13.76
N LEU A 110 19.26 -2.63 -14.80
CA LEU A 110 20.20 -2.70 -15.91
C LEU A 110 20.29 -1.37 -16.65
N ALA A 111 19.16 -0.75 -16.98
CA ALA A 111 19.12 0.55 -17.64
C ALA A 111 19.84 1.63 -16.83
N LYS A 112 19.64 1.68 -15.50
CA LYS A 112 20.37 2.59 -14.60
C LYS A 112 21.87 2.32 -14.60
N ARG A 113 22.30 1.06 -14.64
CA ARG A 113 23.73 0.70 -14.74
C ARG A 113 24.34 1.18 -16.07
N HIS A 114 23.65 0.95 -17.20
CA HIS A 114 24.11 1.42 -18.50
C HIS A 114 24.17 2.94 -18.56
N SER A 115 23.12 3.64 -18.14
CA SER A 115 23.10 5.10 -18.04
C SER A 115 24.26 5.63 -17.18
N GLY A 116 24.54 5.00 -16.05
CA GLY A 116 25.68 5.32 -15.20
C GLY A 116 27.04 5.14 -15.87
N LYS A 117 27.21 4.15 -16.76
CA LYS A 117 28.44 3.96 -17.56
C LYS A 117 28.60 5.07 -18.59
N TYR A 118 27.58 5.31 -19.43
CA TYR A 118 27.61 6.36 -20.45
C TYR A 118 27.87 7.75 -19.84
N LYS A 119 27.28 8.04 -18.68
CA LYS A 119 27.52 9.29 -17.96
C LYS A 119 29.00 9.46 -17.58
N ARG A 120 29.67 8.40 -17.11
CA ARG A 120 31.10 8.45 -16.77
C ARG A 120 31.97 8.68 -17.99
N GLU A 121 31.71 7.95 -19.08
CA GLU A 121 32.43 8.11 -20.35
C GLU A 121 32.27 9.53 -20.90
N TYR A 122 31.04 10.06 -20.88
CA TYR A 122 30.77 11.44 -21.26
C TYR A 122 31.56 12.44 -20.42
N HIS A 123 31.60 12.28 -19.09
CA HIS A 123 32.38 13.14 -18.21
C HIS A 123 33.89 13.03 -18.47
N GLU A 124 34.40 11.84 -18.79
CA GLU A 124 35.81 11.67 -19.16
C GLU A 124 36.13 12.37 -20.47
N LEU A 125 35.30 12.17 -21.50
CA LEU A 125 35.47 12.82 -22.80
C LEU A 125 35.41 14.33 -22.67
N ARG A 126 34.46 14.86 -21.89
CA ARG A 126 34.33 16.29 -21.59
C ARG A 126 35.60 16.84 -20.92
N ARG A 127 36.21 16.11 -19.99
CA ARG A 127 37.48 16.50 -19.35
C ARG A 127 38.63 16.55 -20.35
N LYS A 128 38.75 15.54 -21.24
CA LYS A 128 39.78 15.50 -22.28
C LYS A 128 39.63 16.67 -23.26
N TYR A 129 38.41 16.91 -23.73
CA TYR A 129 38.10 18.04 -24.61
C TYR A 129 38.43 19.39 -23.96
N HIS A 130 38.07 19.59 -22.69
CA HIS A 130 38.40 20.82 -21.98
C HIS A 130 39.91 21.04 -21.89
N LYS A 131 40.70 20.00 -21.60
CA LYS A 131 42.17 20.09 -21.61
C LYS A 131 42.71 20.47 -22.99
N GLN A 132 42.18 19.88 -24.06
CA GLN A 132 42.57 20.24 -25.43
C GLN A 132 42.26 21.71 -25.74
N GLN A 133 41.09 22.21 -25.34
CA GLN A 133 40.73 23.62 -25.53
C GLN A 133 41.67 24.56 -24.77
N GLN A 134 42.05 24.22 -23.53
CA GLN A 134 43.03 24.99 -22.77
C GLN A 134 44.40 25.01 -23.46
N LEU A 135 44.84 23.87 -24.01
CA LEU A 135 46.12 23.79 -24.73
C LEU A 135 46.11 24.63 -26.01
N LEU A 136 45.03 24.55 -26.79
CA LEU A 136 44.85 25.37 -28.00
C LEU A 136 44.84 26.87 -27.66
N ALA A 137 44.17 27.27 -26.58
CA ALA A 137 44.15 28.66 -26.13
C ALA A 137 45.56 29.14 -25.74
N ARG A 138 46.34 28.32 -25.02
CA ARG A 138 47.73 28.64 -24.68
C ARG A 138 48.60 28.79 -25.92
N TYR A 139 48.50 27.86 -26.86
CA TYR A 139 49.27 27.92 -28.10
C TYR A 139 48.93 29.16 -28.92
N LYS A 140 47.64 29.49 -29.04
CA LYS A 140 47.19 30.73 -29.69
C LYS A 140 47.79 31.97 -29.03
N GLY A 141 47.78 32.03 -27.69
CA GLY A 141 48.40 33.13 -26.94
C GLY A 141 49.89 33.29 -27.23
N LEU A 142 50.65 32.19 -27.18
CA LEU A 142 52.08 32.22 -27.52
C LEU A 142 52.32 32.69 -28.96
N MET A 143 51.52 32.22 -29.92
CA MET A 143 51.64 32.65 -31.32
C MET A 143 51.32 34.13 -31.50
N THR A 144 50.33 34.67 -30.78
CA THR A 144 50.02 36.10 -30.84
C THR A 144 51.13 36.95 -30.23
N ASP A 145 51.75 36.50 -29.13
CA ASP A 145 52.86 37.21 -28.49
C ASP A 145 54.08 37.24 -29.42
N LEU A 146 54.45 36.09 -30.01
CA LEU A 146 55.56 36.00 -30.97
C LEU A 146 55.36 36.90 -32.21
N LEU A 147 54.14 36.98 -32.74
CA LEU A 147 53.83 37.86 -33.87
C LEU A 147 53.97 39.34 -33.48
N ARG A 148 53.47 39.74 -32.30
CA ARG A 148 53.62 41.11 -31.79
C ARG A 148 55.08 41.50 -31.56
N ASP A 149 55.90 40.57 -31.06
CA ASP A 149 57.32 40.81 -30.84
C ASP A 149 58.07 40.98 -32.18
N SER A 150 57.67 40.25 -33.23
CA SER A 150 58.24 40.42 -34.57
C SER A 150 57.86 41.76 -35.22
N GLU A 151 56.63 42.23 -35.04
CA GLU A 151 56.17 43.55 -35.54
C GLU A 151 56.87 44.72 -34.83
N SER A 152 57.32 44.52 -33.57
CA SER A 152 58.02 45.55 -32.79
C SER A 152 59.48 45.75 -33.23
N ILE A 153 60.08 44.78 -33.94
CA ILE A 153 61.47 44.84 -34.42
C ILE A 153 61.58 45.59 -35.77
N GLU A 154 60.48 45.70 -36.54
CA GLU A 154 60.47 46.33 -37.87
C GLU A 154 60.27 47.86 -37.87
N SER A 155 60.28 48.54 -36.72
CA SER A 155 60.26 50.02 -36.66
C SER A 155 61.62 50.61 -36.30
N PRO A 156 62.59 50.72 -37.24
CA PRO A 156 63.77 51.54 -37.02
C PRO A 156 63.35 53.01 -37.07
N SER A 157 63.54 53.70 -35.94
CA SER A 157 63.45 55.14 -35.85
C SER A 157 64.44 55.77 -36.84
N LEU A 158 63.92 56.36 -37.91
CA LEU A 158 64.73 57.15 -38.84
C LEU A 158 65.36 58.32 -38.07
N PRO A 159 66.68 58.55 -38.18
CA PRO A 159 67.33 59.64 -37.46
C PRO A 159 66.78 60.98 -37.97
N ARG A 160 66.36 61.84 -37.02
CA ARG A 160 66.03 63.23 -37.29
C ARG A 160 67.19 63.88 -38.04
N ARG A 161 66.90 64.40 -39.23
CA ARG A 161 67.80 65.31 -39.95
C ARG A 161 68.17 66.46 -39.00
N TYR A 162 69.46 66.64 -38.78
CA TYR A 162 69.98 67.89 -38.25
C TYR A 162 70.06 68.87 -39.43
N ASP A 163 69.35 69.99 -39.29
CA ASP A 163 69.58 71.17 -40.10
C ASP A 163 70.93 71.77 -39.70
N THR A 164 71.80 71.99 -40.68
CA THR A 164 72.95 72.89 -40.53
C THR A 164 73.09 73.75 -41.77
N TYR A 165 72.74 75.03 -41.56
CA TYR A 165 73.10 76.29 -42.22
C TYR A 165 72.87 76.46 -43.72
#